data_AF-A0A3P6ELB8-F1
#
_entry.id   AF-A0A3P6ELB8-F1
#
_cell.length_a   1.000
_cell.length_b   1.000
_cell.length_c   1.000
_cell.angle_alpha   90.00
_cell.angle_beta   90.00
_cell.angle_gamma   90.00
#
_symmetry.space_group_name_H-M   'P 1'
#
loop_
_entity.id
_entity.type
_entity.pdbx_description
1 polymer ?
#
loop_
_entity_poly.entity_id
_entity_poly.type
_entity_poly.pdbx_seq_one_letter_code
_entity_poly.pdbx_strand_id
1 'polypeptide(L)' 'MDLPGPIHDFLLVFMGSGLLVGGLGVVLLPNPIFSAFSLGFVLVCISLLYILANSH' A
#
# COMPACT_ATOMS: atom_id res chain seq x y z
N MET A 1 22.36 2.34 -1.16
CA MET A 1 22.49 3.75 -1.60
C MET A 1 21.34 4.46 -0.94
N ASP A 2 21.59 5.30 0.06
CA ASP A 2 20.53 5.99 0.79
C ASP A 2 19.64 6.75 -0.19
N LEU A 3 18.41 6.25 -0.33
CA LEU A 3 17.38 6.93 -1.10
C LEU A 3 17.20 8.32 -0.46
N PRO A 4 17.05 9.41 -1.24
CA PRO A 4 16.91 10.74 -0.66
C PRO A 4 15.79 10.74 0.37
N GLY A 5 16.08 11.06 1.63
CA GLY A 5 15.13 11.02 2.75
C GLY A 5 13.71 11.52 2.41
N PRO A 6 13.55 12.65 1.70
CA PRO A 6 12.22 13.17 1.32
C PRO A 6 11.40 12.24 0.42
N ILE A 7 12.05 11.48 -0.46
CA ILE A 7 11.38 10.57 -1.41
C ILE A 7 10.94 9.31 -0.67
N HIS A 8 11.74 8.86 0.30
CA HIS A 8 11.38 7.74 1.16
C HIS A 8 10.15 8.07 2.02
N ASP A 9 10.14 9.23 2.68
CA ASP A 9 8.99 9.70 3.46
C ASP A 9 7.74 9.88 2.59
N PHE A 10 7.88 10.43 1.37
CA PHE A 10 6.77 10.59 0.44
C PHE A 10 6.18 9.23 0.02
N LEU A 11 7.02 8.26 -0.32
CA LEU A 11 6.59 6.90 -0.68
C LEU A 11 5.91 6.20 0.50
N LEU A 12 6.42 6.38 1.72
CA LEU A 12 5.82 5.80 2.93
C LEU A 12 4.41 6.33 3.15
N VAL A 13 4.21 7.65 3.06
CA VAL A 13 2.89 8.29 3.17
C VAL A 13 1.96 7.85 2.04
N PHE A 14 2.46 7.82 0.80
CA PHE A 14 1.67 7.39 -0.36
C PHE A 14 1.18 5.95 -0.19
N MET A 15 2.07 5.03 0.17
CA MET A 15 1.75 3.62 0.29
C MET A 15 0.90 3.31 1.53
N GLY A 16 1.09 4.05 2.62
CA GLY A 16 0.22 4.02 3.79
C GLY A 16 -1.21 4.49 3.48
N SER A 17 -1.36 5.55 2.67
CA SER A 17 -2.68 6.01 2.23
C SER A 17 -3.37 5.01 1.30
N GLY A 18 -2.62 4.36 0.40
CA GLY A 18 -3.11 3.29 -0.46
C GLY A 18 -3.62 2.08 0.32
N LEU A 19 -2.96 1.73 1.43
CA LEU A 19 -3.41 0.70 2.35
C LEU A 19 -4.76 1.06 3.00
N LEU A 20 -4.92 2.31 3.43
CA LEU A 20 -6.14 2.81 4.06
C LEU A 20 -7.31 2.84 3.08
N VAL A 21 -7.08 3.34 1.87
CA VAL A 21 -8.09 3.37 0.79
C VAL A 21 -8.44 1.97 0.33
N GLY A 22 -7.45 1.08 0.17
CA GLY A 22 -7.67 -0.32 -0.19
C GLY A 22 -8.43 -1.09 0.90
N GLY A 23 -8.08 -0.92 2.17
CA GLY A 23 -8.78 -1.55 3.28
C GLY A 23 -10.24 -1.09 3.41
N LEU A 24 -10.50 0.22 3.21
CA LEU A 24 -11.87 0.75 3.14
C LEU A 24 -12.61 0.19 1.92
N GLY A 25 -11.96 0.08 0.77
CA GLY A 25 -12.53 -0.50 -0.44
C GLY A 25 -13.02 -1.94 -0.25
N VAL A 26 -12.23 -2.78 0.44
CA VAL A 26 -12.59 -4.17 0.74
C VAL A 26 -13.91 -4.26 1.52
N VAL A 27 -14.16 -3.34 2.46
CA VAL A 27 -15.34 -3.34 3.34
C VAL A 27 -16.55 -2.63 2.70
N LEU A 28 -16.34 -1.51 2.01
CA LEU A 28 -17.43 -0.71 1.43
C LEU A 28 -18.00 -1.31 0.13
N LEU A 29 -17.22 -2.10 -0.61
CA LEU A 29 -17.66 -2.64 -1.90
C LEU A 29 -18.46 -3.93 -1.70
N PRO A 30 -19.77 -3.96 -1.99
CA PRO A 30 -20.62 -5.14 -1.80
C PRO A 30 -20.35 -6.24 -2.84
N ASN A 31 -19.68 -5.89 -3.94
CA ASN A 31 -19.34 -6.83 -4.99
C ASN A 31 -18.03 -7.57 -4.64
N PRO A 32 -18.06 -8.91 -4.50
CA PRO A 32 -16.91 -9.68 -4.03
C PRO A 32 -15.71 -9.61 -4.98
N ILE A 33 -15.93 -9.44 -6.29
CA ILE A 33 -14.86 -9.28 -7.28
C ILE A 33 -14.06 -8.00 -7.04
N PHE A 34 -14.74 -6.89 -6.76
CA PHE A 34 -14.10 -5.61 -6.48
C PHE A 34 -13.43 -5.60 -5.11
N SER A 35 -14.04 -6.25 -4.11
CA SER A 35 -13.43 -6.44 -2.79
C SER A 35 -12.13 -7.26 -2.90
N ALA A 36 -12.13 -8.36 -3.66
CA ALA A 36 -10.93 -9.18 -3.91
C ALA A 36 -9.83 -8.41 -4.66
N PHE A 37 -10.20 -7.57 -5.65
CA PHE A 37 -9.25 -6.71 -6.35
C PHE A 37 -8.61 -5.67 -5.41
N SER A 38 -9.42 -5.04 -4.54
CA SER A 38 -8.95 -4.10 -3.53
C SER A 38 -8.01 -4.77 -2.52
N LEU A 39 -8.30 -6.01 -2.13
CA LEU A 39 -7.45 -6.86 -1.30
C LEU A 39 -6.09 -7.14 -1.97
N GLY A 40 -6.09 -7.42 -3.28
CA GLY A 40 -4.86 -7.57 -4.07
C GLY A 40 -4.00 -6.30 -4.07
N PHE A 41 -4.62 -5.13 -4.19
CA PHE A 41 -3.91 -3.84 -4.10
C PHE A 41 -3.29 -3.61 -2.72
N VAL A 42 -4.02 -3.93 -1.64
CA VAL A 42 -3.49 -3.88 -0.26
C VAL A 42 -2.25 -4.77 -0.12
N LEU A 43 -2.25 -5.99 -0.67
CA LEU A 43 -1.11 -6.91 -0.61
C LEU A 43 0.11 -6.37 -1.36
N VAL A 44 -0.08 -5.73 -2.53
CA VAL A 44 1.01 -5.08 -3.27
C VAL A 44 1.60 -3.91 -2.46
N CYS A 45 0.75 -3.08 -1.83
CA CYS A 45 1.20 -1.99 -0.97
C CYS A 45 2.04 -2.50 0.22
N ILE A 46 1.63 -3.59 0.88
CA ILE A 46 2.37 -4.16 2.00
C ILE A 46 3.72 -4.72 1.54
N SER A 47 3.75 -5.45 0.41
CA SER A 47 5.02 -5.97 -0.15
C SER A 47 6.00 -4.86 -0.50
N LEU A 48 5.53 -3.78 -1.13
CA LEU A 48 6.40 -2.64 -1.44
C LEU A 48 6.88 -1.92 -0.17
N LEU A 49 6.03 -1.77 0.85
CA LEU A 49 6.44 -1.21 2.15
C LEU A 49 7.51 -2.08 2.80
N TYR A 50 7.36 -3.41 2.71
CA TYR A 50 8.33 -4.35 3.25
C TYR A 50 9.69 -4.24 2.54
N ILE A 51 9.70 -4.15 1.20
CA ILE A 51 10.92 -3.94 0.42
C ILE A 51 11.57 -2.60 0.76
N LEU A 52 10.78 -1.54 0.92
CA LEU A 52 11.27 -0.20 1.22
C LEU A 52 11.81 -0.10 2.65
N ALA A 53 11.18 -0.77 3.62
CA ALA A 53 11.60 -0.79 5.03
C ALA A 53 12.79 -1.73 5.28
N ASN A 54 12.94 -2.79 4.47
CA ASN A 54 14.02 -3.77 4.58
C ASN A 54 15.16 -3.52 3.57
N SER A 55 15.14 -2.36 2.90
CA SER A 55 16.24 -1.85 2.07
C SER A 55 17.35 -1.35 2.98
N HIS A 56 18.26 -2.25 3.36
CA HIS A 56 19.56 -1.91 3.97
C HIS A 56 20.55 -1.38 2.91
#